data_AF-A0A2T0A5Z6-F1
#
_entry.id   AF-A0A2T0A5Z6-F1
#
_cell.length_a   1.000
_cell.length_b   1.000
_cell.length_c   1.000
_cell.angle_alpha   90.00
_cell.angle_beta   90.00
_cell.angle_gamma   90.00
#
_symmetry.space_group_name_H-M   'P 1'
#
loop_
_entity.id
_entity.type
_entity.pdbx_description
1 polymer ?
#
loop_
_entity_poly.entity_id
_entity_poly.type
_entity_poly.pdbx_seq_one_letter_code
_entity_poly.pdbx_strand_id
1 'polypeptide(L)'
;MADAFKTQGNTAFAAQNWNKAIDCWTKAIKKEKDAVALASLYSNRSAAYLKVSKYDAALRDAEEAVLKRPTWSKAKARMAEVYARQQIFDLAKSSYERAIELAEDDATRERYQSSLKTTKEAEEKAKSKNAYEGESFQRASSFENYFLTRMNRAILNGTYTLNRTRGMALSVSAAENCQSGLQTLEENVMRTPDGQLMFRAFTTGLADLCECLITDESAFFLPRGEDPQFPLVSKIQHVIMNELQSANSLKYFQNAVWSAREIVADLDKRLATETRQDIRRAVSTIIRGRVVSAGLLGFDKDQRGGAVRELKLALAVLEEGNRKWADVPFDERGNTFRPTFVRNVRVALLKALLAAHRDLKTVAAQRVYKLSDIEDLANQIIRAYPNWEAYSALGYVYGQRAGVPLKDIKPRKYAFADLAHAKKAAEFYDKATAIMEAEAPDWHHRRFMLWHALYWHLRAGGLSVREMRSRYNTAKQVSEEAERFFVEVNGVASYGEPRKFSEIQLDSINQNMRKPPPGVTDRSILKPIPTLNCRGLPRSINYQQLLDREEFERLPGDVDAIDVLG
;
A
#
# COMPACT_ATOMS: atom_id res chain seq x y z
N MET A 1 28.42 -32.19 9.37
CA MET A 1 29.31 -31.01 9.26
C MET A 1 28.49 -29.72 9.14
N ALA A 2 27.80 -29.33 10.23
CA ALA A 2 27.27 -27.97 10.39
C ALA A 2 28.41 -27.01 10.82
N ASP A 3 29.33 -27.50 11.65
CA ASP A 3 30.48 -26.75 12.16
C ASP A 3 31.40 -26.22 11.07
N ALA A 4 31.68 -27.01 10.02
CA ALA A 4 32.49 -26.55 8.90
C ALA A 4 31.92 -25.30 8.22
N PHE A 5 30.59 -25.26 8.01
CA PHE A 5 29.92 -24.09 7.44
C PHE A 5 29.83 -22.92 8.41
N LYS A 6 29.67 -23.19 9.71
CA LYS A 6 29.73 -22.17 10.77
C LYS A 6 31.09 -21.48 10.78
N THR A 7 32.18 -22.23 10.76
CA THR A 7 33.55 -21.70 10.71
C THR A 7 33.78 -20.89 9.46
N GLN A 8 33.38 -21.40 8.29
CA GLN A 8 33.46 -20.63 7.03
C GLN A 8 32.66 -19.33 7.07
N GLY A 9 31.47 -19.35 7.66
CA GLY A 9 30.65 -18.15 7.84
C GLY A 9 31.34 -17.12 8.74
N ASN A 10 31.94 -17.56 9.84
CA ASN A 10 32.70 -16.70 10.74
C ASN A 10 33.94 -16.10 10.05
N THR A 11 34.69 -16.90 9.30
CA THR A 11 35.85 -16.42 8.51
C THR A 11 35.41 -15.41 7.45
N ALA A 12 34.31 -15.68 6.74
CA ALA A 12 33.77 -14.76 5.74
C ALA A 12 33.29 -13.45 6.37
N PHE A 13 32.67 -13.50 7.55
CA PHE A 13 32.23 -12.32 8.28
C PHE A 13 33.42 -11.48 8.77
N ALA A 14 34.48 -12.13 9.28
CA ALA A 14 35.72 -11.46 9.66
C ALA A 14 36.40 -10.79 8.45
N ALA A 15 36.33 -11.41 7.28
CA ALA A 15 36.79 -10.86 6.00
C ALA A 15 35.84 -9.82 5.39
N GLN A 16 34.81 -9.37 6.13
CA GLN A 16 33.77 -8.44 5.68
C GLN A 16 33.00 -8.88 4.42
N ASN A 17 33.07 -10.16 4.06
CA ASN A 17 32.31 -10.72 2.95
C ASN A 17 30.93 -11.16 3.44
N TRP A 18 30.05 -10.17 3.65
CA TRP A 18 28.75 -10.35 4.29
C TRP A 18 27.85 -11.34 3.55
N ASN A 19 27.82 -11.29 2.21
CA ASN A 19 27.01 -12.21 1.40
C ASN A 19 27.51 -13.66 1.53
N LYS A 20 28.83 -13.88 1.48
CA LYS A 20 29.41 -15.21 1.69
C LYS A 20 29.14 -15.73 3.12
N ALA A 21 29.19 -14.85 4.12
CA ALA A 21 28.85 -15.21 5.50
C ALA A 21 27.38 -15.65 5.62
N ILE A 22 26.46 -14.92 4.99
CA ILE A 22 25.02 -15.26 4.92
C ILE A 22 24.82 -16.64 4.28
N ASP A 23 25.49 -16.91 3.16
CA ASP A 23 25.36 -18.19 2.45
C ASP A 23 25.89 -19.35 3.29
N CYS A 24 27.07 -19.19 3.91
CA CYS A 24 27.67 -20.19 4.78
C CYS A 24 26.80 -20.48 6.02
N TRP A 25 26.31 -19.45 6.73
CA TRP A 25 25.42 -19.68 7.87
C TRP A 25 24.06 -20.24 7.47
N THR A 26 23.55 -19.91 6.28
CA THR A 26 22.33 -20.54 5.75
C THR A 26 22.53 -22.04 5.52
N LYS A 27 23.69 -22.45 5.01
CA LYS A 27 24.04 -23.88 4.88
C LYS A 27 24.22 -24.55 6.25
N ALA A 28 24.78 -23.84 7.23
CA ALA A 28 24.94 -24.34 8.60
C ALA A 28 23.57 -24.56 9.28
N ILE A 29 22.65 -23.58 9.21
CA ILE A 29 21.30 -23.65 9.79
C ILE A 29 20.52 -24.85 9.26
N LYS A 30 20.63 -25.15 7.95
CA LYS A 30 19.97 -26.32 7.35
C LYS A 30 20.45 -27.68 7.89
N LYS A 31 21.65 -27.72 8.46
CA LYS A 31 22.30 -28.96 8.94
C LYS A 31 22.34 -29.06 10.46
N GLU A 32 22.10 -27.96 11.16
CA GLU A 32 22.11 -27.90 12.61
C GLU A 32 20.76 -28.35 13.18
N LYS A 33 20.81 -29.15 14.24
CA LYS A 33 19.62 -29.66 14.94
C LYS A 33 19.56 -29.19 16.38
N ASP A 34 20.69 -28.80 16.96
CA ASP A 34 20.74 -28.29 18.32
C ASP A 34 20.17 -26.87 18.40
N ALA A 35 19.23 -26.66 19.32
CA ALA A 35 18.53 -25.38 19.46
C ALA A 35 19.46 -24.24 19.89
N VAL A 36 20.45 -24.53 20.74
CA VAL A 36 21.40 -23.54 21.26
C VAL A 36 22.38 -23.09 20.16
N ALA A 37 22.85 -24.04 19.36
CA ALA A 37 23.68 -23.79 18.19
C ALA A 37 22.89 -23.05 17.10
N LEU A 38 21.64 -23.43 16.83
CA LEU A 38 20.75 -22.72 15.91
C LEU A 38 20.58 -21.25 16.31
N ALA A 39 20.32 -20.96 17.58
CA ALA A 39 20.19 -19.59 18.06
C ALA A 39 21.43 -18.74 17.73
N SER A 40 22.61 -19.33 17.89
CA SER A 40 23.89 -18.67 17.59
C SER A 40 24.05 -18.41 16.10
N LEU A 41 23.66 -19.36 15.24
CA LEU A 41 23.71 -19.21 13.79
C LEU A 41 22.72 -18.15 13.28
N TYR A 42 21.50 -18.13 13.80
CA TYR A 42 20.51 -17.09 13.48
C TYR A 42 20.99 -15.70 13.92
N SER A 43 21.51 -15.55 15.15
CA SER A 43 22.06 -14.27 15.62
C SER A 43 23.23 -13.77 14.77
N ASN A 44 24.10 -14.68 14.32
CA ASN A 44 25.22 -14.34 13.45
C ASN A 44 24.76 -13.93 12.04
N ARG A 45 23.82 -14.67 11.44
CA ARG A 45 23.28 -14.33 10.12
C ARG A 45 22.48 -13.02 10.13
N SER A 46 21.75 -12.76 11.22
CA SER A 46 21.13 -11.46 11.48
C SER A 46 22.16 -10.32 11.45
N ALA A 47 23.32 -10.50 12.07
CA ALA A 47 24.40 -9.53 12.05
C ALA A 47 24.90 -9.22 10.63
N ALA A 48 25.06 -10.24 9.77
CA ALA A 48 25.44 -10.02 8.38
C ALA A 48 24.33 -9.35 7.58
N TYR A 49 23.06 -9.68 7.82
CA TYR A 49 21.94 -8.98 7.19
C TYR A 49 21.89 -7.49 7.56
N LEU A 50 22.24 -7.12 8.80
CA LEU A 50 22.39 -5.72 9.20
C LEU A 50 23.48 -5.00 8.39
N LYS A 51 24.61 -5.66 8.11
CA LYS A 51 25.72 -5.07 7.33
C LYS A 51 25.37 -4.83 5.86
N VAL A 52 24.37 -5.51 5.33
CA VAL A 52 23.85 -5.31 3.96
C VAL A 52 22.48 -4.65 3.94
N SER A 53 22.08 -4.00 5.04
CA SER A 53 20.82 -3.24 5.17
C SER A 53 19.54 -4.05 4.87
N LYS A 54 19.57 -5.37 5.08
CA LYS A 54 18.40 -6.26 4.92
C LYS A 54 17.68 -6.44 6.25
N TYR A 55 17.08 -5.37 6.75
CA TYR A 55 16.57 -5.29 8.13
C TYR A 55 15.47 -6.32 8.44
N ASP A 56 14.53 -6.60 7.54
CA ASP A 56 13.47 -7.59 7.79
C ASP A 56 13.97 -9.04 7.85
N ALA A 57 15.05 -9.34 7.12
CA ALA A 57 15.71 -10.65 7.21
C ALA A 57 16.52 -10.74 8.49
N ALA A 58 17.18 -9.64 8.89
CA ALA A 58 17.86 -9.55 10.16
C ALA A 58 16.91 -9.70 11.36
N LEU A 59 15.71 -9.09 11.28
CA LEU A 59 14.71 -9.15 12.34
C LEU A 59 14.19 -10.58 12.52
N ARG A 60 13.78 -11.23 11.43
CA ARG A 60 13.34 -12.64 11.47
C ARG A 60 14.39 -13.56 12.08
N ASP A 61 15.65 -13.39 11.69
CA ASP A 61 16.74 -14.18 12.28
C ASP A 61 16.98 -13.81 13.77
N ALA A 62 16.80 -12.56 14.17
CA ALA A 62 16.90 -12.16 15.57
C ALA A 62 15.74 -12.76 16.41
N GLU A 63 14.53 -12.78 15.87
CA GLU A 63 13.34 -13.38 16.48
C GLU A 63 13.51 -14.90 16.64
N GLU A 64 14.01 -15.60 15.61
CA GLU A 64 14.35 -17.02 15.71
C GLU A 64 15.43 -17.26 16.77
N ALA A 65 16.47 -16.43 16.84
CA ALA A 65 17.50 -16.56 17.86
C ALA A 65 16.93 -16.41 19.29
N VAL A 66 16.01 -15.46 19.49
CA VAL A 66 15.29 -15.26 20.76
C VAL A 66 14.38 -16.44 21.06
N LEU A 67 13.65 -16.97 20.07
CA LEU A 67 12.76 -18.11 20.25
C LEU A 67 13.54 -19.36 20.68
N LYS A 68 14.72 -19.59 20.09
CA LYS A 68 15.57 -20.74 20.42
C LYS A 68 16.30 -20.58 21.76
N ARG A 69 16.66 -19.35 22.16
CA ARG A 69 17.30 -19.06 23.46
C ARG A 69 16.72 -17.77 24.09
N PRO A 70 15.58 -17.85 24.81
CA PRO A 70 14.88 -16.67 25.32
C PRO A 70 15.66 -15.83 26.34
N THR A 71 16.54 -16.47 27.11
CA THR A 71 17.36 -15.84 28.16
C THR A 71 18.71 -15.34 27.66
N TRP A 72 19.03 -15.49 26.38
CA TRP A 72 20.34 -15.12 25.85
C TRP A 72 20.41 -13.62 25.52
N SER A 73 21.15 -12.87 26.34
CA SER A 73 21.27 -11.41 26.23
C SER A 73 21.72 -10.94 24.83
N LYS A 74 22.62 -11.67 24.17
CA LYS A 74 23.10 -11.32 22.82
C LYS A 74 22.01 -11.44 21.73
N ALA A 75 21.05 -12.35 21.86
CA ALA A 75 19.93 -12.41 20.93
C ALA A 75 18.99 -11.21 21.11
N LYS A 76 18.70 -10.82 22.36
CA LYS A 76 17.91 -9.61 22.66
C LYS A 76 18.61 -8.34 22.18
N ALA A 77 19.92 -8.22 22.41
CA ALA A 77 20.71 -7.11 21.90
C ALA A 77 20.77 -7.07 20.36
N ARG A 78 20.81 -8.22 19.68
CA ARG A 78 20.74 -8.26 18.21
C ARG A 78 19.40 -7.74 17.71
N MET A 79 18.29 -8.18 18.33
CA MET A 79 16.96 -7.69 18.02
C MET A 79 16.85 -6.17 18.25
N ALA A 80 17.42 -5.68 19.36
CA ALA A 80 17.52 -4.25 19.66
C ALA A 80 18.29 -3.46 18.58
N GLU A 81 19.42 -3.99 18.11
CA GLU A 81 20.21 -3.39 17.04
C GLU A 81 19.43 -3.31 15.72
N VAL A 82 18.67 -4.36 15.38
CA VAL A 82 17.80 -4.35 14.19
C VAL A 82 16.73 -3.27 14.30
N TYR A 83 16.02 -3.20 15.44
CA TYR A 83 15.02 -2.15 15.68
C TYR A 83 15.62 -0.75 15.67
N ALA A 84 16.81 -0.55 16.24
CA ALA A 84 17.50 0.74 16.21
C ALA A 84 17.85 1.16 14.79
N ARG A 85 18.29 0.22 13.93
CA ARG A 85 18.56 0.48 12.51
C ARG A 85 17.30 0.75 11.69
N GLN A 86 16.16 0.18 12.08
CA GLN A 86 14.85 0.47 11.52
C GLN A 86 14.21 1.73 12.12
N GLN A 87 14.88 2.44 13.03
CA GLN A 87 14.38 3.61 13.77
C GLN A 87 13.11 3.32 14.60
N ILE A 88 12.93 2.06 15.02
CA ILE A 88 11.87 1.67 15.95
C ILE A 88 12.43 1.77 17.37
N PHE A 89 12.62 3.01 17.82
CA PHE A 89 13.40 3.32 19.03
C PHE A 89 12.82 2.71 20.31
N ASP A 90 11.50 2.60 20.44
CA ASP A 90 10.87 2.00 21.63
C ASP A 90 11.17 0.52 21.78
N LEU A 91 11.00 -0.26 20.70
CA LEU A 91 11.35 -1.69 20.71
C LEU A 91 12.86 -1.90 20.85
N ALA A 92 13.67 -0.99 20.30
CA ALA A 92 15.11 -1.00 20.49
C ALA A 92 15.48 -0.78 21.97
N LYS A 93 14.91 0.24 22.62
CA LYS A 93 15.13 0.52 24.05
C LYS A 93 14.71 -0.66 24.92
N SER A 94 13.48 -1.15 24.76
CA SER A 94 12.97 -2.30 25.53
C SER A 94 13.80 -3.56 25.33
N SER A 95 14.25 -3.82 24.10
CA SER A 95 15.10 -4.97 23.80
C SER A 95 16.51 -4.82 24.39
N TYR A 96 17.07 -3.61 24.42
CA TYR A 96 18.34 -3.33 25.10
C TYR A 96 18.21 -3.42 26.62
N GLU A 97 17.13 -2.90 27.21
CA GLU A 97 16.83 -3.04 28.64
C GLU A 97 16.76 -4.52 29.04
N ARG A 98 16.04 -5.33 28.26
CA ARG A 98 16.00 -6.78 28.49
C ARG A 98 17.36 -7.45 28.29
N ALA A 99 18.19 -6.96 27.36
CA ALA A 99 19.54 -7.49 27.17
C ALA A 99 20.47 -7.11 28.34
N ILE A 100 20.29 -5.95 28.96
CA ILE A 100 21.01 -5.47 30.15
C ILE A 100 20.65 -6.32 31.36
N GLU A 101 19.37 -6.62 31.57
CA GLU A 101 18.89 -7.51 32.64
C GLU A 101 19.46 -8.93 32.53
N LEU A 102 19.60 -9.42 31.30
CA LEU A 102 20.10 -10.78 31.02
C LEU A 102 21.64 -10.83 30.86
N ALA A 103 22.36 -9.71 31.03
CA ALA A 103 23.80 -9.67 30.84
C ALA A 103 24.54 -10.48 31.91
N GLU A 104 25.39 -11.40 31.47
CA GLU A 104 26.13 -12.36 32.32
C GLU A 104 27.31 -11.71 33.05
N ASP A 105 27.80 -10.57 32.55
CA ASP A 105 28.96 -9.84 33.09
C ASP A 105 28.80 -8.32 32.94
N ASP A 106 29.55 -7.57 33.76
CA ASP A 106 29.47 -6.11 33.81
C ASP A 106 29.91 -5.45 32.50
N ALA A 107 30.94 -5.99 31.81
CA ALA A 107 31.42 -5.43 30.55
C ALA A 107 30.38 -5.56 29.42
N THR A 108 29.67 -6.69 29.34
CA THR A 108 28.55 -6.89 28.43
C THR A 108 27.39 -5.94 28.75
N ARG A 109 27.11 -5.73 30.05
CA ARG A 109 26.06 -4.82 30.51
C ARG A 109 26.36 -3.38 30.11
N GLU A 110 27.59 -2.91 30.35
CA GLU A 110 28.07 -1.58 29.96
C GLU A 110 27.97 -1.37 28.45
N ARG A 111 28.33 -2.38 27.63
CA ARG A 111 28.19 -2.29 26.17
C ARG A 111 26.74 -2.08 25.73
N TYR A 112 25.79 -2.79 26.35
CA TYR A 112 24.37 -2.62 26.04
C TYR A 112 23.83 -1.29 26.57
N GLN A 113 24.28 -0.82 27.73
CA GLN A 113 23.95 0.52 28.25
C GLN A 113 24.45 1.63 27.32
N SER A 114 25.68 1.50 26.79
CA SER A 114 26.23 2.41 25.79
C SER A 114 25.38 2.41 24.51
N SER A 115 25.01 1.22 24.03
CA SER A 115 24.16 1.08 22.83
C SER A 115 22.75 1.64 23.05
N LEU A 116 22.19 1.47 24.26
CA LEU A 116 20.93 2.07 24.69
C LEU A 116 21.03 3.59 24.73
N LYS A 117 22.13 4.14 25.27
CA LYS A 117 22.41 5.58 25.30
C LYS A 117 22.48 6.15 23.87
N THR A 118 23.25 5.52 22.98
CA THR A 118 23.31 5.92 21.57
C THR A 118 21.95 5.81 20.88
N THR A 119 21.13 4.81 21.24
CA THR A 119 19.76 4.67 20.72
C THR A 119 18.86 5.80 21.21
N LYS A 120 18.95 6.20 22.48
CA LYS A 120 18.23 7.36 23.04
C LYS A 120 18.70 8.67 22.41
N GLU A 121 20.00 8.85 22.21
CA GLU A 121 20.53 10.03 21.50
C GLU A 121 20.10 10.07 20.04
N ALA A 122 20.06 8.91 19.36
CA ALA A 122 19.56 8.78 18.00
C ALA A 122 18.05 9.02 17.92
N GLU A 123 17.29 8.61 18.94
CA GLU A 123 15.87 8.91 19.10
C GLU A 123 15.65 10.40 19.33
N GLU A 124 16.39 11.06 20.22
CA GLU A 124 16.30 12.51 20.45
C GLU A 124 16.75 13.31 19.22
N LYS A 125 17.76 12.81 18.49
CA LYS A 125 18.16 13.36 17.21
C LYS A 125 17.12 13.10 16.12
N ALA A 126 16.42 11.96 16.14
CA ALA A 126 15.33 11.68 15.23
C ALA A 126 14.10 12.52 15.61
N LYS A 127 13.79 12.73 16.88
CA LYS A 127 12.73 13.62 17.37
C LYS A 127 13.03 15.07 17.06
N SER A 128 14.28 15.52 17.17
CA SER A 128 14.68 16.87 16.78
C SER A 128 14.80 17.03 15.26
N LYS A 129 15.14 15.96 14.54
CA LYS A 129 15.02 15.88 13.07
C LYS A 129 13.57 15.73 12.61
N ASN A 130 12.67 15.25 13.48
CA ASN A 130 11.22 15.22 13.30
C ASN A 130 10.54 16.52 13.77
N ALA A 131 11.18 17.29 14.65
CA ALA A 131 10.89 18.72 14.81
C ALA A 131 11.39 19.50 13.58
N TYR A 132 12.42 18.99 12.90
CA TYR A 132 12.85 19.37 11.55
C TYR A 132 12.07 18.64 10.42
N GLU A 133 11.12 17.75 10.72
CA GLU A 133 10.15 17.18 9.76
C GLU A 133 9.04 18.20 9.44
N GLY A 134 9.25 19.47 9.79
CA GLY A 134 8.84 20.56 8.92
C GLY A 134 9.38 20.42 7.49
N GLU A 135 10.49 19.71 7.23
CA GLU A 135 11.05 19.49 5.89
C GLU A 135 10.37 18.36 5.07
N SER A 136 9.87 17.29 5.70
CA SER A 136 9.06 16.28 5.00
C SER A 136 7.67 16.82 4.63
N PHE A 137 7.16 17.76 5.43
CA PHE A 137 5.95 18.53 5.11
C PHE A 137 6.22 19.77 4.23
N GLN A 138 7.44 20.32 4.19
CA GLN A 138 7.86 21.24 3.11
C GLN A 138 7.93 20.53 1.77
N ARG A 139 8.22 19.22 1.72
CA ARG A 139 8.02 18.47 0.47
C ARG A 139 6.55 18.39 0.07
N ALA A 140 5.62 18.23 1.01
CA ALA A 140 4.20 18.37 0.72
C ALA A 140 3.83 19.79 0.18
N SER A 141 4.54 20.85 0.60
CA SER A 141 4.43 22.18 -0.04
C SER A 141 5.11 22.26 -1.41
N SER A 142 6.17 21.50 -1.69
CA SER A 142 6.73 21.36 -3.05
C SER A 142 5.84 20.52 -3.99
N PHE A 143 4.89 19.77 -3.42
CA PHE A 143 3.81 19.05 -4.11
C PHE A 143 2.67 19.97 -4.58
N GLU A 144 2.76 21.30 -4.33
CA GLU A 144 1.90 22.33 -4.93
C GLU A 144 1.70 22.18 -6.45
N ASN A 145 2.61 21.49 -7.14
CA ASN A 145 2.52 21.22 -8.58
C ASN A 145 1.97 19.84 -8.97
N TYR A 146 1.87 18.87 -8.05
CA TYR A 146 1.52 17.48 -8.40
C TYR A 146 0.03 17.15 -8.24
N PHE A 147 -0.69 17.89 -7.38
CA PHE A 147 -2.11 17.62 -7.03
C PHE A 147 -3.07 18.77 -7.33
N LEU A 148 -2.76 19.60 -8.33
CA LEU A 148 -3.84 20.13 -9.18
C LEU A 148 -4.37 18.98 -10.07
N THR A 149 -4.86 17.89 -9.48
CA THR A 149 -5.72 16.96 -10.21
C THR A 149 -6.85 17.82 -10.76
N ARG A 150 -7.08 17.81 -12.07
CA ARG A 150 -8.06 18.69 -12.71
C ARG A 150 -9.47 18.54 -12.14
N MET A 151 -9.77 17.48 -11.39
CA MET A 151 -10.98 17.39 -10.57
C MET A 151 -11.10 18.61 -9.63
N ASN A 152 -10.03 18.98 -8.93
CA ASN A 152 -9.97 20.20 -8.12
C ASN A 152 -10.18 21.45 -8.97
N ARG A 153 -9.58 21.55 -10.17
CA ARG A 153 -9.78 22.70 -11.06
C ARG A 153 -11.21 22.76 -11.65
N ALA A 154 -11.84 21.63 -11.96
CA ALA A 154 -13.21 21.55 -12.49
C ALA A 154 -14.26 21.81 -11.40
N ILE A 155 -14.00 21.33 -10.18
CA ILE A 155 -14.80 21.61 -8.97
C ILE A 155 -14.69 23.09 -8.62
N LEU A 156 -13.46 23.63 -8.51
CA LEU A 156 -13.22 25.04 -8.20
C LEU A 156 -13.75 26.00 -9.29
N ASN A 157 -13.71 25.61 -10.57
CA ASN A 157 -14.25 26.43 -11.66
C ASN A 157 -15.77 26.29 -11.87
N GLY A 158 -16.46 25.53 -11.02
CA GLY A 158 -17.92 25.35 -11.12
C GLY A 158 -18.39 24.61 -12.38
N THR A 159 -17.49 23.99 -13.14
CA THR A 159 -17.85 23.18 -14.33
C THR A 159 -18.28 21.75 -13.95
N TYR A 160 -17.99 21.33 -12.72
CA TYR A 160 -18.33 20.01 -12.18
C TYR A 160 -19.78 19.88 -11.70
N THR A 161 -20.44 20.98 -11.33
CA THR A 161 -21.84 21.00 -10.83
C THR A 161 -22.90 20.79 -11.94
N LEU A 162 -22.53 20.93 -13.21
CA LEU A 162 -23.43 20.87 -14.37
C LEU A 162 -23.84 19.45 -14.79
N ASN A 163 -23.13 18.40 -14.34
CA ASN A 163 -23.42 17.02 -14.73
C ASN A 163 -23.80 16.16 -13.50
N ARG A 164 -25.05 16.29 -13.04
CA ARG A 164 -25.68 15.44 -12.01
C ARG A 164 -26.03 14.04 -12.53
N THR A 165 -25.08 13.35 -13.16
CA THR A 165 -25.18 11.90 -13.33
C THR A 165 -24.76 11.28 -11.99
N ARG A 166 -25.57 10.35 -11.46
CA ARG A 166 -25.46 9.81 -10.09
C ARG A 166 -24.09 9.22 -9.70
N GLY A 167 -23.13 9.10 -10.64
CA GLY A 167 -21.80 8.48 -10.46
C GLY A 167 -20.70 9.41 -9.97
N MET A 168 -20.94 10.72 -9.99
CA MET A 168 -20.00 11.71 -9.44
C MET A 168 -20.47 12.28 -8.10
N ALA A 169 -21.68 11.96 -7.64
CA ALA A 169 -22.25 12.55 -6.43
C ALA A 169 -21.40 12.29 -5.17
N LEU A 170 -20.77 11.12 -5.07
CA LEU A 170 -19.87 10.79 -3.97
C LEU A 170 -18.57 11.60 -4.03
N SER A 171 -17.95 11.74 -5.20
CA SER A 171 -16.74 12.55 -5.39
C SER A 171 -17.02 14.05 -5.18
N VAL A 172 -18.19 14.55 -5.63
CA VAL A 172 -18.66 15.92 -5.32
C VAL A 172 -18.77 16.09 -3.82
N SER A 173 -19.50 15.20 -3.14
CA SER A 173 -19.70 15.27 -1.69
C SER A 173 -18.39 15.18 -0.92
N ALA A 174 -17.45 14.32 -1.36
CA ALA A 174 -16.11 14.23 -0.79
C ALA A 174 -15.33 15.54 -0.97
N ALA A 175 -15.46 16.21 -2.12
CA ALA A 175 -14.80 17.48 -2.38
C ALA A 175 -15.42 18.64 -1.56
N GLU A 176 -16.73 18.67 -1.43
CA GLU A 176 -17.44 19.63 -0.56
C GLU A 176 -16.98 19.47 0.90
N ASN A 177 -16.87 18.23 1.37
CA ASN A 177 -16.29 17.93 2.69
C ASN A 177 -14.83 18.39 2.79
N CYS A 178 -14.01 18.17 1.76
CA CYS A 178 -12.64 18.67 1.76
C CYS A 178 -12.60 20.20 1.89
N GLN A 179 -13.39 20.91 1.09
CA GLN A 179 -13.44 22.37 1.10
C GLN A 179 -13.95 22.91 2.43
N SER A 180 -15.05 22.37 2.95
CA SER A 180 -15.60 22.70 4.28
C SER A 180 -14.56 22.51 5.37
N GLY A 181 -13.85 21.37 5.33
CA GLY A 181 -12.83 21.04 6.30
C GLY A 181 -11.67 22.04 6.30
N LEU A 182 -11.16 22.38 5.11
CA LEU A 182 -10.07 23.35 4.98
C LEU A 182 -10.48 24.77 5.35
N GLN A 183 -11.66 25.21 4.94
CA GLN A 183 -12.19 26.52 5.32
C GLN A 183 -12.33 26.63 6.84
N THR A 184 -12.87 25.59 7.48
CA THR A 184 -12.99 25.54 8.94
C THR A 184 -11.62 25.66 9.62
N LEU A 185 -10.57 25.06 9.05
CA LEU A 185 -9.21 25.18 9.57
C LEU A 185 -8.64 26.58 9.42
N GLU A 186 -8.87 27.26 8.30
CA GLU A 186 -8.43 28.64 8.09
C GLU A 186 -9.10 29.61 9.09
N GLU A 187 -10.42 29.49 9.26
CA GLU A 187 -11.20 30.38 10.12
C GLU A 187 -10.95 30.18 11.62
N ASN A 188 -10.54 28.97 12.03
CA ASN A 188 -10.47 28.58 13.44
C ASN A 188 -9.06 28.28 13.95
N VAL A 189 -8.05 28.24 13.08
CA VAL A 189 -6.64 28.07 13.46
C VAL A 189 -5.84 29.27 13.00
N MET A 190 -5.61 30.18 13.96
CA MET A 190 -4.93 31.45 13.70
C MET A 190 -3.59 31.49 14.44
N ARG A 191 -2.60 32.11 13.80
CA ARG A 191 -1.36 32.46 14.47
C ARG A 191 -1.50 33.86 15.08
N THR A 192 -1.25 33.97 16.37
CA THR A 192 -1.28 35.25 17.08
C THR A 192 -0.04 36.09 16.74
N PRO A 193 -0.06 37.42 16.98
CA PRO A 193 1.07 38.29 16.67
C PRO A 193 2.39 37.91 17.35
N ASP A 194 2.33 37.26 18.52
CA ASP A 194 3.47 36.71 19.26
C ASP A 194 3.92 35.32 18.75
N GLY A 195 3.27 34.81 17.71
CA GLY A 195 3.64 33.58 17.02
C GLY A 195 3.05 32.29 17.60
N GLN A 196 2.22 32.38 18.65
CA GLN A 196 1.49 31.23 19.19
C GLN A 196 0.31 30.85 18.30
N LEU A 197 -0.18 29.62 18.45
CA LEU A 197 -1.37 29.15 17.74
C LEU A 197 -2.58 29.26 18.65
N MET A 198 -3.60 29.96 18.15
CA MET A 198 -4.90 30.05 18.77
C MET A 198 -5.89 29.16 18.01
N PHE A 199 -6.55 28.29 18.75
CA PHE A 199 -7.64 27.46 18.26
C PHE A 199 -8.97 28.04 18.76
N ARG A 200 -9.89 28.38 17.86
CA ARG A 200 -11.28 28.66 18.23
C ARG A 200 -11.99 27.34 18.59
N ALA A 201 -13.01 27.41 19.46
CA ALA A 201 -13.62 26.22 20.05
C ALA A 201 -14.27 25.29 19.01
N PHE A 202 -13.97 23.98 19.11
CA PHE A 202 -14.46 22.87 18.28
C PHE A 202 -14.22 23.02 16.76
N THR A 203 -13.02 22.64 16.30
CA THR A 203 -12.71 22.53 14.87
C THR A 203 -13.43 21.31 14.25
N THR A 204 -14.60 21.49 13.63
CA THR A 204 -15.24 20.38 12.90
C THR A 204 -14.46 19.94 11.66
N GLY A 205 -13.46 20.72 11.23
CA GLY A 205 -12.72 20.48 9.99
C GLY A 205 -12.04 19.12 9.91
N LEU A 206 -11.61 18.52 11.03
CA LEU A 206 -11.03 17.18 11.01
C LEU A 206 -12.05 16.11 10.61
N ALA A 207 -13.32 16.29 10.99
CA ALA A 207 -14.40 15.38 10.61
C ALA A 207 -14.61 15.39 9.10
N ASP A 208 -14.73 16.58 8.51
CA ASP A 208 -15.01 16.72 7.08
C ASP A 208 -13.84 16.22 6.22
N LEU A 209 -12.59 16.50 6.64
CA LEU A 209 -11.41 15.94 5.97
C LEU A 209 -11.37 14.41 6.05
N CYS A 210 -11.77 13.83 7.18
CA CYS A 210 -11.87 12.39 7.31
C CYS A 210 -12.97 11.81 6.41
N GLU A 211 -14.16 12.41 6.38
CA GLU A 211 -15.26 11.98 5.51
C GLU A 211 -14.88 12.08 4.03
N CYS A 212 -14.16 13.13 3.62
CA CYS A 212 -13.57 13.23 2.29
C CYS A 212 -12.69 12.02 1.97
N LEU A 213 -11.68 11.75 2.80
CA LEU A 213 -10.68 10.71 2.54
C LEU A 213 -11.26 9.29 2.49
N ILE A 214 -12.25 8.98 3.34
CA ILE A 214 -12.87 7.65 3.35
C ILE A 214 -13.96 7.50 2.27
N THR A 215 -14.49 8.61 1.76
CA THR A 215 -15.47 8.60 0.66
C THR A 215 -14.77 8.52 -0.69
N ASP A 216 -13.86 9.46 -0.97
CA ASP A 216 -13.07 9.50 -2.19
C ASP A 216 -11.77 10.31 -1.97
N GLU A 217 -10.67 9.60 -1.72
CA GLU A 217 -9.35 10.21 -1.52
C GLU A 217 -8.88 11.07 -2.71
N SER A 218 -9.40 10.84 -3.92
CA SER A 218 -9.03 11.62 -5.11
C SER A 218 -9.58 13.05 -5.07
N ALA A 219 -10.61 13.29 -4.25
CA ALA A 219 -11.19 14.60 -3.99
C ALA A 219 -10.43 15.42 -2.93
N PHE A 220 -9.49 14.80 -2.22
CA PHE A 220 -8.68 15.49 -1.23
C PHE A 220 -7.64 16.39 -1.92
N PHE A 221 -7.56 17.64 -1.48
CA PHE A 221 -6.59 18.61 -1.99
C PHE A 221 -6.09 19.52 -0.89
N LEU A 222 -4.89 20.09 -1.07
CA LEU A 222 -4.30 21.04 -0.13
C LEU A 222 -3.80 22.27 -0.88
N PRO A 223 -4.52 23.41 -0.84
CA PRO A 223 -4.02 24.66 -1.40
C PRO A 223 -2.91 25.25 -0.52
N ARG A 224 -2.30 26.36 -0.96
CA ARG A 224 -1.23 27.05 -0.21
C ARG A 224 -1.63 27.48 1.21
N GLY A 225 -2.93 27.68 1.44
CA GLY A 225 -3.48 28.28 2.64
C GLY A 225 -3.39 29.81 2.63
N GLU A 226 -4.09 30.46 3.55
CA GLU A 226 -4.14 31.93 3.64
C GLU A 226 -2.89 32.53 4.30
N ASP A 227 -2.25 31.79 5.21
CA ASP A 227 -1.00 32.17 5.88
C ASP A 227 0.22 31.47 5.24
N PRO A 228 1.06 32.16 4.46
CA PRO A 228 2.23 31.57 3.81
C PRO A 228 3.28 31.02 4.78
N GLN A 229 3.29 31.48 6.04
CA GLN A 229 4.22 31.00 7.07
C GLN A 229 3.66 29.83 7.87
N PHE A 230 2.36 29.53 7.73
CA PHE A 230 1.71 28.44 8.44
C PHE A 230 0.81 27.62 7.50
N PRO A 231 1.42 26.73 6.68
CA PRO A 231 0.70 25.95 5.67
C PRO A 231 -0.43 25.10 6.25
N LEU A 232 -1.47 24.87 5.45
CA LEU A 232 -2.64 24.06 5.82
C LEU A 232 -2.27 22.67 6.36
N VAL A 233 -1.21 22.06 5.83
CA VAL A 233 -0.78 20.75 6.31
C VAL A 233 -0.28 20.79 7.75
N SER A 234 0.42 21.86 8.13
CA SER A 234 0.83 22.11 9.51
C SER A 234 -0.38 22.41 10.39
N LYS A 235 -1.37 23.17 9.88
CA LYS A 235 -2.65 23.40 10.59
C LYS A 235 -3.37 22.10 10.91
N ILE A 236 -3.48 21.18 9.94
CA ILE A 236 -4.12 19.87 10.13
C ILE A 236 -3.43 19.09 11.26
N GLN A 237 -2.10 19.02 11.25
CA GLN A 237 -1.36 18.33 12.31
C GLN A 237 -1.65 18.92 13.69
N HIS A 238 -1.56 20.24 13.82
CA HIS A 238 -1.79 20.92 15.08
C HIS A 238 -3.23 20.70 15.59
N VAL A 239 -4.21 20.68 14.69
CA VAL A 239 -5.61 20.38 15.03
C VAL A 239 -5.78 18.95 15.51
N ILE A 240 -5.17 17.97 14.82
CA ILE A 240 -5.18 16.57 15.29
C ILE A 240 -4.63 16.48 16.71
N MET A 241 -3.48 17.10 16.98
CA MET A 241 -2.85 17.06 18.30
C MET A 241 -3.69 17.77 19.36
N ASN A 242 -4.26 18.93 19.03
CA ASN A 242 -5.11 19.70 19.94
C ASN A 242 -6.42 18.97 20.28
N GLU A 243 -7.09 18.39 19.30
CA GLU A 243 -8.30 17.60 19.54
C GLU A 243 -8.02 16.35 20.36
N LEU A 244 -6.92 15.65 20.06
CA LEU A 244 -6.50 14.48 20.84
C LEU A 244 -6.17 14.85 22.28
N GLN A 245 -5.51 15.97 22.51
CA GLN A 245 -5.24 16.47 23.86
C GLN A 245 -6.55 16.79 24.59
N SER A 246 -7.44 17.52 23.92
CA SER A 246 -8.75 17.90 24.47
C SER A 246 -9.65 16.70 24.79
N ALA A 247 -9.47 15.58 24.07
CA ALA A 247 -10.20 14.33 24.29
C ALA A 247 -9.46 13.34 25.21
N ASN A 248 -8.41 13.77 25.93
CA ASN A 248 -7.57 12.92 26.79
C ASN A 248 -7.05 11.66 26.07
N SER A 249 -6.68 11.83 24.80
CA SER A 249 -6.39 10.74 23.84
C SER A 249 -5.04 10.90 23.13
N LEU A 250 -4.32 11.99 23.39
CA LEU A 250 -2.99 12.26 22.82
C LEU A 250 -1.97 11.15 23.10
N LYS A 251 -2.08 10.50 24.27
CA LYS A 251 -1.26 9.36 24.67
C LYS A 251 -1.28 8.20 23.67
N TYR A 252 -2.38 8.03 22.92
CA TYR A 252 -2.50 6.97 21.91
C TYR A 252 -1.79 7.32 20.59
N PHE A 253 -1.38 8.58 20.40
CA PHE A 253 -0.68 9.05 19.19
C PHE A 253 0.81 9.30 19.41
N GLN A 254 1.23 9.69 20.62
CA GLN A 254 2.60 10.16 20.87
C GLN A 254 3.56 9.11 21.46
N ASN A 255 3.07 8.13 22.24
CA ASN A 255 3.92 7.27 23.07
C ASN A 255 3.42 5.82 23.14
N ALA A 256 4.35 4.86 23.14
CA ALA A 256 4.12 3.40 23.15
C ALA A 256 3.30 2.88 21.96
N VAL A 257 3.66 1.70 21.44
CA VAL A 257 2.82 1.01 20.44
C VAL A 257 1.59 0.48 21.15
N TRP A 258 0.57 1.32 21.31
CA TRP A 258 -0.73 0.89 21.81
C TRP A 258 -1.37 -0.07 20.80
N SER A 259 -1.69 -1.28 21.25
CA SER A 259 -2.55 -2.17 20.51
C SER A 259 -4.01 -1.71 20.60
N ALA A 260 -4.83 -2.08 19.61
CA ALA A 260 -6.26 -1.78 19.63
C ALA A 260 -6.95 -2.27 20.92
N ARG A 261 -6.54 -3.43 21.44
CA ARG A 261 -7.06 -3.99 22.71
C ARG A 261 -6.72 -3.10 23.90
N GLU A 262 -5.49 -2.60 23.97
CA GLU A 262 -5.07 -1.70 25.06
C GLU A 262 -5.80 -0.36 24.98
N ILE A 263 -5.96 0.20 23.78
CA ILE A 263 -6.71 1.45 23.58
C ILE A 263 -8.16 1.27 24.05
N VAL A 264 -8.84 0.22 23.56
CA VAL A 264 -10.24 -0.03 23.92
C VAL A 264 -10.39 -0.36 25.40
N ALA A 265 -9.45 -1.11 26.00
CA ALA A 265 -9.48 -1.41 27.42
C ALA A 265 -9.26 -0.16 28.29
N ASP A 266 -8.37 0.76 27.90
CA ASP A 266 -8.16 2.02 28.63
C ASP A 266 -9.38 2.95 28.48
N LEU A 267 -9.95 3.05 27.28
CA LEU A 267 -11.20 3.79 27.05
C LEU A 267 -12.37 3.23 27.86
N ASP A 268 -12.46 1.91 28.01
CA ASP A 268 -13.48 1.26 28.85
C ASP A 268 -13.27 1.59 30.33
N LYS A 269 -12.02 1.60 30.81
CA LYS A 269 -11.69 2.01 32.19
C LYS A 269 -12.04 3.46 32.47
N ARG A 270 -11.85 4.36 31.48
CA ARG A 270 -12.17 5.79 31.61
C ARG A 270 -13.65 6.05 31.87
N LEU A 271 -14.56 5.12 31.56
CA LEU A 271 -15.99 5.24 31.90
C LEU A 271 -16.27 5.32 33.42
N ALA A 272 -15.29 4.96 34.26
CA ALA A 272 -15.41 5.15 35.71
C ALA A 272 -15.37 6.63 36.13
N THR A 273 -14.79 7.50 35.30
CA THR A 273 -14.55 8.92 35.61
C THR A 273 -15.02 9.88 34.53
N GLU A 274 -15.26 9.40 33.31
CA GLU A 274 -15.67 10.16 32.14
C GLU A 274 -17.03 9.67 31.62
N THR A 275 -17.77 10.54 30.92
CA THR A 275 -19.07 10.15 30.36
C THR A 275 -18.90 9.30 29.10
N ARG A 276 -19.94 8.56 28.71
CA ARG A 276 -19.97 7.86 27.41
C ARG A 276 -19.75 8.81 26.24
N GLN A 277 -20.23 10.05 26.34
CA GLN A 277 -20.03 11.09 25.33
C GLN A 277 -18.55 11.48 25.20
N ASP A 278 -17.81 11.53 26.30
CA ASP A 278 -16.36 11.78 26.29
C ASP A 278 -15.61 10.64 25.60
N ILE A 279 -15.95 9.39 25.92
CA ILE A 279 -15.35 8.21 25.27
C ILE A 279 -15.69 8.17 23.78
N ARG A 280 -16.93 8.49 23.42
CA ARG A 280 -17.36 8.62 22.02
C ARG A 280 -16.53 9.65 21.27
N ARG A 281 -16.30 10.82 21.87
CA ARG A 281 -15.44 11.88 21.31
C ARG A 281 -14.00 11.40 21.18
N ALA A 282 -13.44 10.80 22.22
CA ALA A 282 -12.10 10.23 22.24
C ALA A 282 -11.87 9.23 21.10
N VAL A 283 -12.75 8.23 20.97
CA VAL A 283 -12.67 7.25 19.88
C VAL A 283 -12.77 7.94 18.52
N SER A 284 -13.74 8.83 18.35
CA SER A 284 -13.93 9.53 17.09
C SER A 284 -12.68 10.31 16.67
N THR A 285 -12.07 11.06 17.58
CA THR A 285 -10.85 11.82 17.32
C THR A 285 -9.66 10.90 17.04
N ILE A 286 -9.52 9.78 17.78
CA ILE A 286 -8.47 8.80 17.51
C ILE A 286 -8.58 8.27 16.09
N ILE A 287 -9.76 7.80 15.69
CA ILE A 287 -9.98 7.20 14.38
C ILE A 287 -9.80 8.23 13.26
N ARG A 288 -10.45 9.39 13.37
CA ARG A 288 -10.38 10.46 12.35
C ARG A 288 -8.98 11.02 12.20
N GLY A 289 -8.28 11.26 13.31
CA GLY A 289 -6.88 11.69 13.29
C GLY A 289 -6.00 10.72 12.51
N ARG A 290 -6.16 9.40 12.72
CA ARG A 290 -5.37 8.38 12.01
C ARG A 290 -5.71 8.31 10.53
N VAL A 291 -6.99 8.39 10.18
CA VAL A 291 -7.42 8.41 8.78
C VAL A 291 -6.84 9.62 8.05
N VAL A 292 -6.91 10.81 8.65
CA VAL A 292 -6.37 12.04 8.06
C VAL A 292 -4.85 11.98 7.97
N SER A 293 -4.16 11.52 9.01
CA SER A 293 -2.71 11.26 8.97
C SER A 293 -2.35 10.26 7.87
N ALA A 294 -3.14 9.20 7.67
CA ALA A 294 -2.90 8.22 6.62
C ALA A 294 -3.05 8.83 5.23
N GLY A 295 -4.07 9.67 5.01
CA GLY A 295 -4.25 10.42 3.76
C GLY A 295 -3.02 11.28 3.45
N LEU A 296 -2.55 12.06 4.43
CA LEU A 296 -1.36 12.90 4.27
C LEU A 296 -0.09 12.09 3.96
N LEU A 297 0.12 10.97 4.66
CA LEU A 297 1.27 10.07 4.44
C LEU A 297 1.18 9.32 3.11
N GLY A 298 -0.03 9.04 2.62
CA GLY A 298 -0.26 8.29 1.39
C GLY A 298 0.22 8.99 0.11
N PHE A 299 0.32 10.32 0.15
CA PHE A 299 0.82 11.14 -0.97
C PHE A 299 2.32 10.97 -1.24
N ASP A 300 3.10 10.67 -0.21
CA ASP A 300 4.53 10.40 -0.33
C ASP A 300 4.77 8.89 -0.46
N LYS A 301 5.37 8.48 -1.59
CA LYS A 301 5.70 7.08 -1.88
C LYS A 301 6.59 6.47 -0.79
N ASP A 302 7.47 7.27 -0.19
CA ASP A 302 8.38 6.81 0.86
C ASP A 302 7.64 6.63 2.21
N GLN A 303 6.45 7.23 2.37
CA GLN A 303 5.66 7.23 3.60
C GLN A 303 4.40 6.37 3.55
N ARG A 304 4.12 5.66 2.44
CA ARG A 304 2.96 4.76 2.32
C ARG A 304 2.88 3.70 3.40
N GLY A 305 4.02 3.28 3.95
CA GLY A 305 4.04 2.37 5.08
C GLY A 305 3.48 2.98 6.36
N GLY A 306 3.64 4.28 6.56
CA GLY A 306 2.97 5.05 7.61
C GLY A 306 1.46 5.03 7.42
N ALA A 307 0.97 5.32 6.22
CA ALA A 307 -0.46 5.29 5.91
C ALA A 307 -1.10 3.91 6.21
N VAL A 308 -0.44 2.82 5.82
CA VAL A 308 -0.90 1.45 6.14
C VAL A 308 -0.95 1.21 7.66
N ARG A 309 0.05 1.67 8.42
CA ARG A 309 0.08 1.51 9.89
C ARG A 309 -1.08 2.25 10.56
N GLU A 310 -1.31 3.50 10.16
CA GLU A 310 -2.37 4.33 10.71
C GLU A 310 -3.76 3.71 10.47
N LEU A 311 -4.03 3.29 9.23
CA LEU A 311 -5.31 2.67 8.86
C LEU A 311 -5.50 1.28 9.50
N LYS A 312 -4.44 0.48 9.65
CA LYS A 312 -4.50 -0.81 10.37
C LYS A 312 -4.91 -0.61 11.81
N LEU A 313 -4.31 0.34 12.51
CA LEU A 313 -4.64 0.59 13.91
C LEU A 313 -6.03 1.20 14.05
N ALA A 314 -6.42 2.15 13.18
CA ALA A 314 -7.77 2.69 13.15
C ALA A 314 -8.83 1.58 12.97
N LEU A 315 -8.65 0.72 11.97
CA LEU A 315 -9.56 -0.40 11.73
C LEU A 315 -9.60 -1.37 12.91
N ALA A 316 -8.45 -1.72 13.48
CA ALA A 316 -8.37 -2.64 14.61
C ALA A 316 -9.08 -2.08 15.85
N VAL A 317 -8.97 -0.77 16.13
CA VAL A 317 -9.72 -0.11 17.22
C VAL A 317 -11.23 -0.14 16.96
N LEU A 318 -11.65 0.09 15.72
CA LEU A 318 -13.07 -0.01 15.33
C LEU A 318 -13.63 -1.42 15.53
N GLU A 319 -12.88 -2.44 15.12
CA GLU A 319 -13.29 -3.85 15.26
C GLU A 319 -13.31 -4.29 16.73
N GLU A 320 -12.29 -3.92 17.49
CA GLU A 320 -12.19 -4.23 18.91
C GLU A 320 -13.29 -3.52 19.72
N GLY A 321 -13.57 -2.24 19.42
CA GLY A 321 -14.67 -1.50 20.06
C GLY A 321 -16.04 -2.06 19.68
N ASN A 322 -16.25 -2.48 18.42
CA ASN A 322 -17.48 -3.16 18.01
C ASN A 322 -17.71 -4.48 18.74
N ARG A 323 -16.63 -5.20 19.08
CA ARG A 323 -16.69 -6.44 19.86
C ARG A 323 -16.94 -6.16 21.34
N LYS A 324 -16.18 -5.24 21.94
CA LYS A 324 -16.22 -4.94 23.38
C LYS A 324 -17.51 -4.24 23.79
N TRP A 325 -18.04 -3.36 22.95
CA TRP A 325 -19.24 -2.57 23.20
C TRP A 325 -20.40 -3.01 22.30
N ALA A 326 -20.50 -4.31 22.00
CA ALA A 326 -21.52 -4.87 21.11
C ALA A 326 -22.95 -4.55 21.59
N ASP A 327 -23.17 -4.57 22.91
CA ASP A 327 -24.46 -4.33 23.55
C ASP A 327 -24.80 -2.82 23.72
N VAL A 328 -23.88 -1.93 23.34
CA VAL A 328 -24.08 -0.48 23.44
C VAL A 328 -24.71 0.05 22.14
N PRO A 329 -25.86 0.74 22.19
CA PRO A 329 -26.49 1.36 21.03
C PRO A 329 -25.57 2.32 20.25
N PHE A 330 -25.78 2.46 18.94
CA PHE A 330 -24.89 3.26 18.07
C PHE A 330 -24.88 4.76 18.39
N ASP A 331 -26.00 5.32 18.85
CA ASP A 331 -26.14 6.68 19.31
C ASP A 331 -25.29 6.98 20.55
N GLU A 332 -25.14 5.99 21.43
CA GLU A 332 -24.25 6.05 22.60
C GLU A 332 -22.79 5.75 22.25
N ARG A 333 -22.53 4.70 21.44
CA ARG A 333 -21.18 4.24 21.10
C ARG A 333 -20.48 5.16 20.09
N GLY A 334 -21.25 5.78 19.20
CA GLY A 334 -20.77 6.74 18.19
C GLY A 334 -20.93 6.28 16.74
N ASN A 335 -21.14 7.27 15.86
CA ASN A 335 -21.33 7.06 14.43
C ASN A 335 -20.10 6.45 13.73
N THR A 336 -18.89 6.61 14.28
CA THR A 336 -17.66 6.00 13.74
C THR A 336 -17.69 4.46 13.78
N PHE A 337 -18.50 3.86 14.64
CA PHE A 337 -18.69 2.41 14.68
C PHE A 337 -19.72 1.87 13.70
N ARG A 338 -20.46 2.75 12.99
CA ARG A 338 -21.48 2.30 12.04
C ARG A 338 -20.84 1.42 10.97
N PRO A 339 -21.56 0.38 10.48
CA PRO A 339 -21.03 -0.52 9.46
C PRO A 339 -20.51 0.22 8.22
N THR A 340 -21.17 1.30 7.79
CA THR A 340 -20.75 2.13 6.65
C THR A 340 -19.37 2.76 6.86
N PHE A 341 -19.13 3.36 8.03
CA PHE A 341 -17.84 3.99 8.35
C PHE A 341 -16.71 2.95 8.40
N VAL A 342 -16.94 1.82 9.09
CA VAL A 342 -15.95 0.72 9.19
C VAL A 342 -15.63 0.15 7.80
N ARG A 343 -16.65 0.00 6.94
CA ARG A 343 -16.47 -0.44 5.54
C ARG A 343 -15.58 0.53 4.77
N ASN A 344 -15.83 1.84 4.86
CA ASN A 344 -15.02 2.84 4.16
C ASN A 344 -13.56 2.87 4.66
N VAL A 345 -13.32 2.69 5.97
CA VAL A 345 -11.96 2.55 6.51
C VAL A 345 -11.27 1.27 6.00
N ARG A 346 -12.00 0.15 5.85
CA ARG A 346 -11.45 -1.07 5.22
C ARG A 346 -11.05 -0.83 3.76
N VAL A 347 -11.88 -0.12 2.99
CA VAL A 347 -11.55 0.23 1.59
C VAL A 347 -10.34 1.16 1.54
N ALA A 348 -10.25 2.16 2.41
CA ALA A 348 -9.07 3.03 2.51
C ALA A 348 -7.80 2.22 2.83
N LEU A 349 -7.87 1.28 3.78
CA LEU A 349 -6.75 0.38 4.08
C LEU A 349 -6.36 -0.48 2.87
N LEU A 350 -7.34 -1.01 2.13
CA LEU A 350 -7.10 -1.79 0.92
C LEU A 350 -6.37 -0.96 -0.15
N LYS A 351 -6.80 0.29 -0.38
CA LYS A 351 -6.15 1.23 -1.29
C LYS A 351 -4.70 1.51 -0.85
N ALA A 352 -4.48 1.79 0.43
CA ALA A 352 -3.16 2.01 0.99
C ALA A 352 -2.23 0.77 0.84
N LEU A 353 -2.74 -0.44 1.07
CA LEU A 353 -1.98 -1.69 0.89
C LEU A 353 -1.61 -1.92 -0.58
N LEU A 354 -2.53 -1.69 -1.52
CA LEU A 354 -2.27 -1.77 -2.95
C LEU A 354 -1.20 -0.77 -3.38
N ALA A 355 -1.33 0.49 -2.95
CA ALA A 355 -0.38 1.55 -3.24
C ALA A 355 1.01 1.20 -2.68
N ALA A 356 1.09 0.75 -1.42
CA ALA A 356 2.34 0.37 -0.79
C ALA A 356 2.98 -0.86 -1.47
N HIS A 357 2.19 -1.83 -1.90
CA HIS A 357 2.70 -3.00 -2.64
C HIS A 357 3.25 -2.62 -4.02
N ARG A 358 2.55 -1.77 -4.77
CA ARG A 358 2.92 -1.35 -6.15
C ARG A 358 4.25 -0.61 -6.21
N ASP A 359 4.56 0.22 -5.22
CA ASP A 359 5.78 1.02 -5.22
C ASP A 359 7.05 0.21 -4.89
N LEU A 360 6.89 -0.97 -4.30
CA LEU A 360 8.01 -1.83 -3.92
C LEU A 360 8.54 -2.53 -5.16
N LYS A 361 9.71 -2.07 -5.63
CA LYS A 361 10.34 -2.53 -6.89
C LYS A 361 10.88 -3.96 -6.87
N THR A 362 10.98 -4.59 -5.70
CA THR A 362 11.56 -5.94 -5.59
C THR A 362 10.57 -6.91 -4.96
N VAL A 363 10.57 -8.15 -5.46
CA VAL A 363 9.79 -9.27 -4.90
C VAL A 363 10.07 -9.48 -3.40
N ALA A 364 11.29 -9.18 -2.95
CA ALA A 364 11.66 -9.26 -1.54
C ALA A 364 11.01 -8.14 -0.70
N ALA A 365 10.96 -6.92 -1.22
CA ALA A 365 10.32 -5.78 -0.56
C ALA A 365 8.78 -5.93 -0.56
N GLN A 366 8.20 -6.42 -1.66
CA GLN A 366 6.77 -6.75 -1.77
C GLN A 366 6.27 -7.80 -0.76
N ARG A 367 7.17 -8.50 -0.04
CA ARG A 367 6.79 -9.39 1.09
C ARG A 367 6.38 -8.63 2.35
N VAL A 368 6.64 -7.32 2.43
CA VAL A 368 6.21 -6.44 3.53
C VAL A 368 4.68 -6.23 3.48
N TYR A 369 4.12 -6.02 2.29
CA TYR A 369 2.67 -5.94 2.05
C TYR A 369 2.27 -7.08 1.13
N LYS A 370 1.90 -8.22 1.70
CA LYS A 370 1.72 -9.45 0.91
C LYS A 370 0.45 -9.38 0.06
N LEU A 371 0.49 -10.03 -1.10
CA LEU A 371 -0.71 -10.25 -1.92
C LEU A 371 -1.80 -11.02 -1.17
N SER A 372 -1.43 -11.91 -0.24
CA SER A 372 -2.38 -12.62 0.64
C SER A 372 -3.16 -11.65 1.52
N ASP A 373 -2.50 -10.65 2.11
CA ASP A 373 -3.13 -9.71 3.01
C ASP A 373 -4.14 -8.82 2.26
N ILE A 374 -3.80 -8.45 1.02
CA ILE A 374 -4.69 -7.71 0.10
C ILE A 374 -5.88 -8.57 -0.30
N GLU A 375 -5.65 -9.83 -0.68
CA GLU A 375 -6.70 -10.78 -1.05
C GLU A 375 -7.66 -11.04 0.10
N ASP A 376 -7.14 -11.28 1.31
CA ASP A 376 -7.95 -11.55 2.50
C ASP A 376 -8.85 -10.37 2.83
N LEU A 377 -8.30 -9.14 2.82
CA LEU A 377 -9.06 -7.92 3.07
C LEU A 377 -10.10 -7.67 1.98
N ALA A 378 -9.75 -7.82 0.70
CA ALA A 378 -10.69 -7.67 -0.40
C ALA A 378 -11.86 -8.67 -0.31
N ASN A 379 -11.56 -9.94 0.00
CA ASN A 379 -12.60 -10.95 0.22
C ASN A 379 -13.48 -10.64 1.43
N GLN A 380 -12.92 -10.09 2.52
CA GLN A 380 -13.72 -9.64 3.67
C GLN A 380 -14.68 -8.52 3.29
N ILE A 381 -14.21 -7.53 2.50
CA ILE A 381 -15.05 -6.44 1.99
C ILE A 381 -16.18 -7.01 1.13
N ILE A 382 -15.87 -7.84 0.13
CA ILE A 382 -16.84 -8.44 -0.80
C ILE A 382 -17.90 -9.26 -0.06
N ARG A 383 -17.52 -10.05 0.95
CA ARG A 383 -18.46 -10.82 1.77
C ARG A 383 -19.44 -9.92 2.53
N ALA A 384 -19.02 -8.72 2.92
CA ALA A 384 -19.87 -7.78 3.62
C ALA A 384 -20.76 -6.96 2.67
N TYR A 385 -20.24 -6.60 1.50
CA TYR A 385 -20.96 -5.91 0.44
C TYR A 385 -20.16 -5.95 -0.89
N PRO A 386 -20.82 -6.08 -2.05
CA PRO A 386 -20.15 -5.91 -3.34
C PRO A 386 -19.50 -4.52 -3.44
N ASN A 387 -18.22 -4.48 -3.83
CA ASN A 387 -17.45 -3.25 -3.92
C ASN A 387 -16.43 -3.34 -5.05
N TRP A 388 -16.41 -2.36 -5.93
CA TRP A 388 -15.56 -2.40 -7.12
C TRP A 388 -14.08 -2.32 -6.77
N GLU A 389 -13.67 -1.59 -5.72
CA GLU A 389 -12.26 -1.51 -5.32
C GLU A 389 -11.74 -2.85 -4.83
N ALA A 390 -12.55 -3.59 -4.07
CA ALA A 390 -12.21 -4.93 -3.62
C ALA A 390 -12.09 -5.91 -4.79
N TYR A 391 -13.00 -5.87 -5.76
CA TYR A 391 -12.88 -6.68 -6.97
C TYR A 391 -11.66 -6.28 -7.81
N SER A 392 -11.38 -4.99 -7.96
CA SER A 392 -10.17 -4.47 -8.61
C SER A 392 -8.89 -4.96 -7.92
N ALA A 393 -8.88 -4.99 -6.59
CA ALA A 393 -7.75 -5.50 -5.79
C ALA A 393 -7.52 -6.99 -6.04
N LEU A 394 -8.58 -7.80 -6.12
CA LEU A 394 -8.47 -9.21 -6.50
C LEU A 394 -7.96 -9.35 -7.94
N GLY A 395 -8.48 -8.56 -8.88
CA GLY A 395 -7.97 -8.50 -10.25
C GLY A 395 -6.45 -8.25 -10.29
N TYR A 396 -5.98 -7.31 -9.47
CA TYR A 396 -4.56 -7.01 -9.31
C TYR A 396 -3.77 -8.18 -8.73
N VAL A 397 -4.24 -8.78 -7.63
CA VAL A 397 -3.58 -9.92 -6.97
C VAL A 397 -3.43 -11.11 -7.91
N TYR A 398 -4.51 -11.49 -8.60
CA TYR A 398 -4.49 -12.60 -9.54
C TYR A 398 -3.65 -12.27 -10.77
N GLY A 399 -3.66 -11.01 -11.23
CA GLY A 399 -2.77 -10.55 -12.30
C GLY A 399 -1.28 -10.64 -11.93
N GLN A 400 -0.90 -10.24 -10.71
CA GLN A 400 0.48 -10.40 -10.23
C GLN A 400 0.90 -11.87 -10.11
N ARG A 401 -0.03 -12.77 -9.75
CA ARG A 401 0.22 -14.22 -9.73
C ARG A 401 0.26 -14.84 -11.13
N ALA A 402 -0.44 -14.25 -12.09
CA ALA A 402 -0.47 -14.70 -13.48
C ALA A 402 0.79 -14.33 -14.26
N GLY A 403 1.38 -13.16 -13.96
CA GLY A 403 2.52 -12.63 -14.69
C GLY A 403 3.80 -13.46 -14.53
N VAL A 404 4.54 -13.64 -15.64
CA VAL A 404 5.90 -14.17 -15.64
C VAL A 404 6.85 -12.98 -15.75
N PRO A 405 7.73 -12.72 -14.75
CA PRO A 405 8.65 -11.59 -14.84
C PRO A 405 9.54 -11.70 -16.07
N LEU A 406 9.64 -10.63 -16.87
CA LEU A 406 10.43 -10.58 -18.11
C LEU A 406 11.87 -11.10 -17.95
N LYS A 407 12.51 -10.79 -16.82
CA LYS A 407 13.86 -11.26 -16.47
C LYS A 407 14.00 -12.78 -16.37
N ASP A 408 12.89 -13.47 -16.09
CA ASP A 408 12.85 -14.92 -15.90
C ASP A 408 12.58 -15.63 -17.24
N ILE A 409 12.15 -14.89 -18.28
CA ILE A 409 12.06 -15.36 -19.65
C ILE A 409 13.45 -15.28 -20.27
N LYS A 410 14.01 -16.40 -20.72
CA LYS A 410 15.34 -16.42 -21.37
C LYS A 410 15.31 -15.60 -22.68
N PRO A 411 16.41 -14.95 -23.09
CA PRO A 411 16.49 -14.28 -24.39
C PRO A 411 16.12 -15.22 -25.54
N ARG A 412 15.36 -14.71 -26.52
CA ARG A 412 14.85 -15.47 -27.67
C ARG A 412 13.88 -16.60 -27.31
N LYS A 413 13.29 -16.58 -26.12
CA LYS A 413 12.26 -17.52 -25.66
C LYS A 413 10.97 -16.77 -25.34
N TYR A 414 9.90 -17.54 -25.20
CA TYR A 414 8.58 -17.06 -24.84
C TYR A 414 8.10 -17.67 -23.53
N ALA A 415 7.08 -17.04 -22.93
CA ALA A 415 6.36 -17.60 -21.79
C ALA A 415 4.87 -17.21 -21.86
N PHE A 416 4.02 -18.10 -21.34
CA PHE A 416 2.61 -17.82 -21.09
C PHE A 416 2.41 -17.38 -19.65
N ALA A 417 1.42 -16.51 -19.45
CA ALA A 417 0.90 -16.28 -18.11
C ALA A 417 0.28 -17.58 -17.55
N ASP A 418 0.18 -17.68 -16.23
CA ASP A 418 -0.67 -18.71 -15.62
C ASP A 418 -2.12 -18.44 -16.05
N LEU A 419 -2.64 -19.32 -16.92
CA LEU A 419 -3.94 -19.13 -17.56
C LEU A 419 -5.09 -19.13 -16.55
N ALA A 420 -4.99 -19.89 -15.46
CA ALA A 420 -6.04 -19.94 -14.44
C ALA A 420 -6.07 -18.63 -13.64
N HIS A 421 -4.92 -18.10 -13.26
CA HIS A 421 -4.83 -16.82 -12.59
C HIS A 421 -5.18 -15.64 -13.52
N ALA A 422 -4.79 -15.69 -14.81
CA ALA A 422 -5.14 -14.68 -15.80
C ALA A 422 -6.67 -14.61 -16.01
N LYS A 423 -7.35 -15.75 -16.14
CA LYS A 423 -8.82 -15.81 -16.24
C LYS A 423 -9.48 -15.19 -15.01
N LYS A 424 -9.06 -15.58 -13.81
CA LYS A 424 -9.56 -14.99 -12.56
C LYS A 424 -9.34 -13.48 -12.50
N ALA A 425 -8.17 -13.00 -12.91
CA ALA A 425 -7.87 -11.57 -12.95
C ALA A 425 -8.87 -10.83 -13.84
N ALA A 426 -9.09 -11.35 -15.06
CA ALA A 426 -10.04 -10.79 -16.01
C ALA A 426 -11.48 -10.78 -15.48
N GLU A 427 -11.93 -11.89 -14.89
CA GLU A 427 -13.27 -12.02 -14.27
C GLU A 427 -13.49 -11.00 -13.13
N PHE A 428 -12.47 -10.77 -12.30
CA PHE A 428 -12.56 -9.81 -11.21
C PHE A 428 -12.60 -8.36 -11.70
N TYR A 429 -11.83 -8.03 -12.75
CA TYR A 429 -11.94 -6.72 -13.38
C TYR A 429 -13.31 -6.53 -14.07
N ASP A 430 -13.85 -7.55 -14.74
CA ASP A 430 -15.20 -7.52 -15.31
C ASP A 430 -16.25 -7.25 -14.21
N LYS A 431 -16.17 -7.95 -13.08
CA LYS A 431 -17.06 -7.71 -11.92
C LYS A 431 -16.94 -6.28 -11.38
N ALA A 432 -15.72 -5.74 -11.27
CA ALA A 432 -15.53 -4.35 -10.86
C ALA A 432 -16.21 -3.38 -11.82
N THR A 433 -16.05 -3.56 -13.14
CA THR A 433 -16.68 -2.69 -14.15
C THR A 433 -18.20 -2.80 -14.19
N ALA A 434 -18.76 -3.98 -13.92
CA ALA A 434 -20.21 -4.19 -13.88
C ALA A 434 -20.86 -3.46 -12.70
N ILE A 435 -20.19 -3.46 -11.52
CA ILE A 435 -20.67 -2.71 -10.34
C ILE A 435 -20.66 -1.21 -10.64
N MET A 436 -19.58 -0.70 -11.22
CA MET A 436 -19.50 0.71 -11.62
C MET A 436 -20.58 1.09 -12.65
N GLU A 437 -20.99 0.19 -13.54
CA GLU A 437 -22.05 0.46 -14.49
C GLU A 437 -23.43 0.49 -13.84
N ALA A 438 -23.69 -0.41 -12.89
CA ALA A 438 -24.97 -0.53 -12.20
C ALA A 438 -25.21 0.59 -11.17
N GLU A 439 -24.18 0.98 -10.42
CA GLU A 439 -24.33 1.89 -9.27
C GLU A 439 -24.29 3.37 -9.69
N ALA A 440 -23.42 3.69 -10.66
CA ALA A 440 -23.48 4.83 -11.57
C ALA A 440 -22.11 5.04 -12.27
N PRO A 441 -22.07 5.56 -13.51
CA PRO A 441 -20.90 5.46 -14.37
C PRO A 441 -19.71 6.31 -13.85
N ASP A 442 -18.86 5.74 -13.00
CA ASP A 442 -17.54 6.28 -12.72
C ASP A 442 -16.62 5.98 -13.92
N TRP A 443 -16.65 6.84 -14.94
CA TRP A 443 -15.83 6.66 -16.15
C TRP A 443 -14.33 6.70 -15.86
N HIS A 444 -13.91 7.39 -14.78
CA HIS A 444 -12.50 7.60 -14.46
C HIS A 444 -11.84 6.29 -14.04
N HIS A 445 -12.44 5.56 -13.11
CA HIS A 445 -11.90 4.27 -12.68
C HIS A 445 -12.29 3.14 -13.64
N ARG A 446 -13.50 3.19 -14.22
CA ARG A 446 -14.01 2.14 -15.12
C ARG A 446 -13.15 1.97 -16.36
N ARG A 447 -12.62 3.04 -16.97
CA ARG A 447 -11.69 2.92 -18.11
C ARG A 447 -10.46 2.07 -17.77
N PHE A 448 -9.87 2.24 -16.58
CA PHE A 448 -8.69 1.47 -16.19
C PHE A 448 -9.03 -0.01 -16.05
N MET A 449 -10.17 -0.29 -15.42
CA MET A 449 -10.61 -1.66 -15.19
C MET A 449 -10.97 -2.37 -16.50
N LEU A 450 -11.58 -1.67 -17.47
CA LEU A 450 -11.88 -2.21 -18.79
C LEU A 450 -10.61 -2.58 -19.57
N TRP A 451 -9.58 -1.72 -19.55
CA TRP A 451 -8.30 -2.04 -20.18
C TRP A 451 -7.58 -3.22 -19.51
N HIS A 452 -7.60 -3.28 -18.18
CA HIS A 452 -7.03 -4.41 -17.45
C HIS A 452 -7.80 -5.72 -17.68
N ALA A 453 -9.13 -5.68 -17.75
CA ALA A 453 -9.95 -6.84 -18.08
C ALA A 453 -9.60 -7.37 -19.47
N LEU A 454 -9.57 -6.49 -20.48
CA LEU A 454 -9.21 -6.87 -21.84
C LEU A 454 -7.78 -7.44 -21.93
N TYR A 455 -6.82 -6.79 -21.27
CA TYR A 455 -5.43 -7.27 -21.20
C TYR A 455 -5.34 -8.71 -20.67
N TRP A 456 -6.03 -9.01 -19.56
CA TRP A 456 -5.98 -10.35 -18.98
C TRP A 456 -6.79 -11.39 -19.76
N HIS A 457 -7.93 -11.00 -20.36
CA HIS A 457 -8.66 -11.87 -21.28
C HIS A 457 -7.83 -12.26 -22.51
N LEU A 458 -7.11 -11.29 -23.08
CA LEU A 458 -6.19 -11.51 -24.21
C LEU A 458 -5.05 -12.48 -23.85
N ARG A 459 -4.46 -12.33 -22.65
CA ARG A 459 -3.42 -13.25 -22.15
C ARG A 459 -3.95 -14.63 -21.78
N ALA A 460 -5.20 -14.70 -21.32
CA ALA A 460 -5.86 -15.96 -20.99
C ALA A 460 -6.39 -16.72 -22.22
N GLY A 461 -6.66 -16.00 -23.32
CA GLY A 461 -7.39 -16.50 -24.47
C GLY A 461 -8.88 -16.74 -24.17
N GLY A 462 -9.63 -17.19 -25.18
CA GLY A 462 -11.03 -17.58 -25.01
C GLY A 462 -12.07 -16.54 -25.45
N LEU A 463 -11.65 -15.31 -25.77
CA LEU A 463 -12.53 -14.33 -26.42
C LEU A 463 -12.62 -14.61 -27.92
N SER A 464 -13.80 -14.45 -28.52
CA SER A 464 -13.92 -14.32 -29.97
C SER A 464 -13.32 -13.00 -30.48
N VAL A 465 -12.93 -12.95 -31.75
CA VAL A 465 -12.52 -11.71 -32.44
C VAL A 465 -13.59 -10.62 -32.29
N ARG A 466 -14.88 -10.99 -32.39
CA ARG A 466 -16.01 -10.08 -32.17
C ARG A 466 -16.05 -9.52 -30.75
N GLU A 467 -15.89 -10.38 -29.73
CA GLU A 467 -15.89 -9.93 -28.33
C GLU A 467 -14.71 -9.04 -28.00
N MET A 468 -13.52 -9.35 -28.54
CA MET A 468 -12.32 -8.52 -28.41
C MET A 468 -12.56 -7.11 -28.95
N ARG A 469 -13.08 -6.99 -30.18
CA ARG A 469 -13.45 -5.69 -30.78
C ARG A 469 -14.49 -4.95 -29.95
N SER A 470 -15.53 -5.66 -29.49
CA SER A 470 -16.58 -5.07 -28.67
C SER A 470 -16.02 -4.49 -27.38
N ARG A 471 -15.24 -5.28 -26.63
CA ARG A 471 -14.62 -4.88 -25.36
C ARG A 471 -13.64 -3.72 -25.56
N TYR A 472 -12.84 -3.76 -26.62
CA TYR A 472 -11.95 -2.66 -27.00
C TYR A 472 -12.71 -1.37 -27.26
N ASN A 473 -13.77 -1.42 -28.08
CA ASN A 473 -14.56 -0.24 -28.41
C ASN A 473 -15.24 0.35 -27.16
N THR A 474 -15.75 -0.49 -26.27
CA THR A 474 -16.29 -0.04 -24.97
C THR A 474 -15.19 0.64 -24.13
N ALA A 475 -14.02 0.03 -24.00
CA ALA A 475 -12.90 0.61 -23.23
C ALA A 475 -12.43 1.95 -23.82
N LYS A 476 -12.35 2.04 -25.15
CA LYS A 476 -12.00 3.24 -25.90
C LYS A 476 -13.02 4.35 -25.69
N GLN A 477 -14.31 4.08 -25.87
CA GLN A 477 -15.38 5.06 -25.69
C GLN A 477 -15.35 5.67 -24.28
N VAL A 478 -15.28 4.81 -23.24
CA VAL A 478 -15.23 5.29 -21.84
C VAL A 478 -13.95 6.08 -21.57
N SER A 479 -12.82 5.71 -22.19
CA SER A 479 -11.56 6.47 -22.08
C SER A 479 -11.68 7.86 -22.70
N GLU A 480 -12.23 7.96 -23.91
CA GLU A 480 -12.44 9.23 -24.63
C GLU A 480 -13.38 10.18 -23.87
N GLU A 481 -14.44 9.64 -23.25
CA GLU A 481 -15.34 10.40 -22.37
C GLU A 481 -14.59 10.95 -21.15
N ALA A 482 -13.80 10.10 -20.49
CA ALA A 482 -13.02 10.51 -19.32
C ALA A 482 -11.90 11.50 -19.66
N GLU A 483 -11.19 11.34 -20.79
CA GLU A 483 -10.08 12.20 -21.22
C GLU A 483 -10.49 13.66 -21.43
N ARG A 484 -11.77 13.93 -21.73
CA ARG A 484 -12.33 15.30 -21.78
C ARG A 484 -12.20 16.04 -20.45
N PHE A 485 -12.24 15.32 -19.34
CA PHE A 485 -12.18 15.85 -17.98
C PHE A 485 -10.82 15.64 -17.32
N PHE A 486 -10.15 14.53 -17.65
CA PHE A 486 -8.91 14.07 -17.03
C PHE A 486 -7.77 13.99 -18.06
N VAL A 487 -7.18 15.13 -18.44
CA VAL A 487 -5.97 15.15 -19.28
C VAL A 487 -4.76 14.71 -18.47
N GLU A 488 -3.91 13.88 -19.09
CA GLU A 488 -2.61 13.49 -18.54
C GLU A 488 -1.76 14.69 -18.15
N VAL A 489 -1.40 14.77 -16.87
CA VAL A 489 -0.38 15.72 -16.40
C VAL A 489 0.97 14.99 -16.48
N ASN A 490 1.94 15.60 -17.18
CA ASN A 490 3.36 15.22 -17.22
C ASN A 490 3.75 13.92 -17.96
N GLY A 491 3.02 13.46 -18.98
CA GLY A 491 3.50 12.39 -19.87
C GLY A 491 3.85 11.06 -19.18
N VAL A 492 3.42 10.87 -17.92
CA VAL A 492 3.50 9.59 -17.23
C VAL A 492 2.25 8.82 -17.64
N ALA A 493 2.38 8.06 -18.72
CA ALA A 493 1.34 7.17 -19.22
C ALA A 493 0.99 6.09 -18.17
N SER A 494 0.10 6.39 -17.23
CA SER A 494 -0.45 5.38 -16.32
C SER A 494 -1.33 4.37 -17.06
N TYR A 495 -1.70 4.67 -18.31
CA TYR A 495 -2.44 3.82 -19.25
C TYR A 495 -1.52 2.95 -20.11
N GLY A 496 -0.21 3.15 -20.04
CA GLY A 496 0.72 2.86 -21.14
C GLY A 496 0.88 1.38 -21.50
N GLU A 497 0.67 0.44 -20.57
CA GLU A 497 0.92 -0.98 -20.86
C GLU A 497 -0.35 -1.74 -21.29
N PRO A 498 -1.47 -1.77 -20.51
CA PRO A 498 -2.63 -2.57 -20.89
C PRO A 498 -3.38 -2.06 -22.13
N ARG A 499 -3.53 -0.73 -22.25
CA ARG A 499 -4.18 -0.10 -23.42
C ARG A 499 -3.33 -0.31 -24.67
N LYS A 500 -2.06 0.08 -24.62
CA LYS A 500 -1.12 -0.08 -25.75
C LYS A 500 -0.99 -1.54 -26.18
N PHE A 501 -0.92 -2.47 -25.23
CA PHE A 501 -0.93 -3.90 -25.51
C PHE A 501 -2.19 -4.26 -26.30
N SER A 502 -3.36 -3.88 -25.82
CA SER A 502 -4.64 -4.18 -26.45
C SER A 502 -4.79 -3.56 -27.84
N GLU A 503 -4.30 -2.32 -28.02
CA GLU A 503 -4.25 -1.61 -29.31
C GLU A 503 -3.39 -2.36 -30.33
N ILE A 504 -2.17 -2.78 -29.94
CA ILE A 504 -1.28 -3.57 -30.80
C ILE A 504 -1.94 -4.89 -31.22
N GLN A 505 -2.62 -5.57 -30.29
CA GLN A 505 -3.31 -6.83 -30.61
C GLN A 505 -4.47 -6.60 -31.58
N LEU A 506 -5.25 -5.53 -31.39
CA LEU A 506 -6.34 -5.18 -32.29
C LEU A 506 -5.83 -4.91 -33.70
N ASP A 507 -4.75 -4.14 -33.83
CA ASP A 507 -4.17 -3.79 -35.12
C ASP A 507 -3.67 -5.04 -35.86
N SER A 508 -2.98 -5.95 -35.16
CA SER A 508 -2.54 -7.24 -35.72
C SER A 508 -3.73 -8.06 -36.22
N ILE A 509 -4.75 -8.25 -35.38
CA ILE A 509 -5.95 -9.01 -35.74
C ILE A 509 -6.67 -8.37 -36.93
N ASN A 510 -6.82 -7.05 -36.95
CA ASN A 510 -7.49 -6.34 -38.04
C ASN A 510 -6.74 -6.46 -39.38
N GLN A 511 -5.41 -6.44 -39.36
CA GLN A 511 -4.61 -6.66 -40.57
C GLN A 511 -4.85 -8.07 -41.14
N ASN A 512 -4.86 -9.09 -40.29
CA ASN A 512 -5.11 -10.47 -40.70
C ASN A 512 -6.55 -10.69 -41.20
N MET A 513 -7.52 -10.05 -40.57
CA MET A 513 -8.92 -10.15 -40.97
C MET A 513 -9.24 -9.46 -42.31
N ARG A 514 -8.32 -8.67 -42.90
CA ARG A 514 -8.47 -8.15 -44.28
C ARG A 514 -8.35 -9.26 -45.33
N LYS A 515 -7.58 -10.30 -45.05
CA LYS A 515 -7.42 -11.51 -45.87
C LYS A 515 -7.37 -12.71 -44.92
N PRO A 516 -8.53 -13.10 -44.34
CA PRO A 516 -8.56 -14.07 -43.27
C PRO A 516 -8.08 -15.44 -43.76
N PRO A 517 -7.35 -16.20 -42.93
CA PRO A 517 -7.05 -17.59 -43.22
C PRO A 517 -8.33 -18.41 -43.43
N PRO A 518 -8.28 -19.53 -44.18
CA PRO A 518 -9.43 -20.38 -44.41
C PRO A 518 -10.11 -20.81 -43.09
N GLY A 519 -11.42 -20.58 -42.99
CA GLY A 519 -12.21 -20.94 -41.80
C GLY A 519 -12.14 -19.96 -40.63
N VAL A 520 -11.32 -18.90 -40.70
CA VAL A 520 -11.28 -17.85 -39.68
C VAL A 520 -12.39 -16.83 -39.92
N THR A 521 -13.16 -16.53 -38.87
CA THR A 521 -14.27 -15.57 -38.90
C THR A 521 -14.24 -14.70 -37.65
N ASP A 522 -15.10 -13.68 -37.58
CA ASP A 522 -15.27 -12.88 -36.36
C ASP A 522 -15.73 -13.69 -35.14
N ARG A 523 -16.25 -14.91 -35.33
CA ARG A 523 -16.63 -15.84 -34.25
C ARG A 523 -15.49 -16.73 -33.78
N SER A 524 -14.35 -16.71 -34.47
CA SER A 524 -13.18 -17.50 -34.11
C SER A 524 -12.65 -17.06 -32.74
N ILE A 525 -12.33 -18.05 -31.90
CA ILE A 525 -11.82 -17.85 -30.55
C ILE A 525 -10.31 -17.59 -30.60
N LEU A 526 -9.89 -16.51 -29.96
CA LEU A 526 -8.50 -16.11 -29.79
C LEU A 526 -7.78 -17.06 -28.83
N LYS A 527 -6.57 -17.48 -29.24
CA LYS A 527 -5.60 -18.18 -28.39
C LYS A 527 -5.12 -17.29 -27.22
N PRO A 528 -4.59 -17.89 -26.15
CA PRO A 528 -3.75 -17.18 -25.20
C PRO A 528 -2.57 -16.51 -25.91
N ILE A 529 -2.26 -15.26 -25.54
CA ILE A 529 -1.17 -14.49 -26.14
C ILE A 529 0.12 -14.63 -25.30
N PRO A 530 1.23 -15.12 -25.89
CA PRO A 530 2.51 -15.25 -25.18
C PRO A 530 3.25 -13.91 -25.07
N THR A 531 4.17 -13.83 -24.09
CA THR A 531 5.20 -12.79 -24.04
C THR A 531 6.53 -13.31 -24.59
N LEU A 532 7.10 -12.57 -25.54
CA LEU A 532 8.40 -12.86 -26.14
C LEU A 532 9.50 -12.00 -25.54
N ASN A 533 10.62 -12.62 -25.17
CA ASN A 533 11.83 -11.88 -24.84
C ASN A 533 12.72 -11.71 -26.08
N CYS A 534 12.66 -10.54 -26.69
CA CYS A 534 13.38 -10.23 -27.93
C CYS A 534 14.83 -9.74 -27.73
N ARG A 535 15.37 -9.78 -26.51
CA ARG A 535 16.70 -9.26 -26.21
C ARG A 535 17.79 -9.96 -27.05
N GLY A 536 18.59 -9.16 -27.76
CA GLY A 536 19.69 -9.66 -28.58
C GLY A 536 19.26 -10.27 -29.92
N LEU A 537 18.05 -9.96 -30.39
CA LEU A 537 17.61 -10.27 -31.75
C LEU A 537 17.89 -9.10 -32.71
N PRO A 538 18.33 -9.36 -33.94
CA PRO A 538 18.33 -8.38 -35.02
C PRO A 538 16.90 -7.93 -35.34
N ARG A 539 16.72 -6.67 -35.76
CA ARG A 539 15.42 -6.13 -36.21
C ARG A 539 14.79 -6.88 -37.39
N SER A 540 15.56 -7.70 -38.10
CA SER A 540 15.11 -8.50 -39.24
C SER A 540 14.47 -9.84 -38.85
N ILE A 541 14.58 -10.29 -37.59
CA ILE A 541 13.96 -11.54 -37.14
C ILE A 541 12.47 -11.29 -36.86
N ASN A 542 11.62 -12.06 -37.53
CA ASN A 542 10.17 -12.06 -37.29
C ASN A 542 9.86 -12.89 -36.04
N TYR A 543 8.93 -12.44 -35.20
CA TYR A 543 8.47 -13.18 -34.02
C TYR A 543 8.02 -14.61 -34.33
N GLN A 544 7.49 -14.86 -35.54
CA GLN A 544 7.04 -16.19 -35.98
C GLN A 544 8.21 -17.19 -36.05
N GLN A 545 9.45 -16.69 -36.10
CA GLN A 545 10.66 -17.49 -36.06
C GLN A 545 11.11 -17.83 -34.63
N LEU A 546 10.47 -17.24 -33.60
CA LEU A 546 10.75 -17.46 -32.18
C LEU A 546 9.73 -18.37 -31.51
N LEU A 547 8.55 -18.50 -32.11
CA LEU A 547 7.52 -19.45 -31.73
C LEU A 547 7.75 -20.73 -32.54
N ASP A 548 7.95 -21.86 -31.86
CA ASP A 548 7.97 -23.13 -32.56
C ASP A 548 6.61 -23.34 -33.23
N ARG A 549 6.61 -23.64 -34.53
CA ARG A 549 5.41 -23.85 -35.32
C ARG A 549 4.56 -24.99 -34.75
N GLU A 550 5.21 -26.05 -34.26
CA GLU A 550 4.54 -27.19 -33.67
C GLU A 550 3.91 -26.83 -32.31
N GLU A 551 4.56 -25.98 -31.51
CA GLU A 551 3.99 -25.48 -30.26
C GLU A 551 2.85 -24.48 -30.52
N PHE A 552 2.97 -23.61 -31.53
CA PHE A 552 1.92 -22.68 -31.93
C PHE A 552 0.68 -23.39 -32.48
N GLU A 553 0.87 -24.46 -33.27
CA GLU A 553 -0.21 -25.31 -33.81
C GLU A 553 -0.84 -26.22 -32.74
N ARG A 554 -0.10 -26.61 -31.69
CA ARG A 554 -0.62 -27.38 -30.53
C ARG A 554 -1.41 -26.54 -29.53
N LEU A 555 -1.29 -25.22 -29.57
CA LEU A 555 -2.17 -24.32 -28.83
C LEU A 555 -3.56 -24.31 -29.51
N PRO A 556 -4.69 -24.13 -28.80
CA PRO A 556 -6.02 -24.11 -29.42
C PRO A 556 -6.47 -22.72 -29.95
N GLY A 557 -6.62 -22.54 -31.30
CA GLY A 557 -7.23 -21.35 -32.01
C GLY A 557 -6.29 -20.43 -32.85
N ASP A 558 -6.64 -19.71 -33.92
CA ASP A 558 -5.65 -18.84 -34.63
C ASP A 558 -5.94 -17.35 -34.45
N VAL A 559 -4.89 -16.53 -34.27
CA VAL A 559 -4.49 -15.33 -35.05
C VAL A 559 -3.33 -14.63 -34.28
N ASP A 560 -2.10 -14.65 -34.84
CA ASP A 560 -0.91 -13.74 -34.77
C ASP A 560 -0.81 -12.56 -33.76
N ALA A 561 -1.48 -12.62 -32.60
CA ALA A 561 -1.43 -11.63 -31.55
C ALA A 561 -0.29 -11.97 -30.57
N ILE A 562 0.64 -11.03 -30.38
CA ILE A 562 1.87 -11.23 -29.60
C ILE A 562 2.20 -10.00 -28.77
N ASP A 563 2.63 -10.26 -27.53
CA ASP A 563 3.20 -9.25 -26.65
C ASP A 563 4.71 -9.12 -26.90
N VAL A 564 5.12 -8.05 -27.59
CA VAL A 564 6.53 -7.70 -27.78
C VAL A 564 6.90 -6.63 -26.75
N LEU A 565 7.60 -7.05 -25.69
CA LEU A 565 8.15 -6.17 -24.67
C LEU A 565 9.69 -6.19 -24.72
N GLY A 566 10.29 -5.03 -24.99
CA GLY A 566 11.73 -4.82 -25.16
C GLY A 566 12.04 -4.17 -26.50
#